data_AF-A0A7S4H8J6-F1
#
_entry.id   AF-A0A7S4H8J6-F1
#
_cell.length_a   1.000
_cell.length_b   1.000
_cell.length_c   1.000
_cell.angle_alpha   90.00
_cell.angle_beta   90.00
_cell.angle_gamma   90.00
#
_symmetry.space_group_name_H-M   'P 1'
#
loop_
_entity.id
_entity.type
_entity.pdbx_description
1 polymer ?
#
loop_
_entity_poly.entity_id
_entity_poly.type
_entity_poly.pdbx_seq_one_letter_code
_entity_poly.pdbx_strand_id
1 'polypeptide(L)'
;MLMSVDKIPPPTVFELLGVDPKSFAGKVPIATKEQFVNAIHKSIDDSDTVDQYKKVFNNQTTRLSHAKKVLGEIKDTVNSFHSKVGGDLAKIEGLFCSMAPEPNTGKPMPPGMVNALLRVSPEAKTCSAEELLACFERNLDPSDTSEELIKKINQFQP
;
A
#
# COMPACT_ATOMS: atom_id res chain seq x y z
N MET A 1 2.67 -12.30 17.33
CA MET A 1 2.65 -10.82 17.33
C MET A 1 1.46 -10.42 16.48
N LEU A 2 0.32 -10.10 17.11
CA LEU A 2 -0.90 -9.72 16.38
C LEU A 2 -0.68 -8.31 15.84
N MET A 3 -0.73 -8.14 14.52
CA MET A 3 -0.71 -6.82 13.89
C MET A 3 -1.80 -5.97 14.54
N SER A 4 -1.46 -4.79 15.08
CA SER A 4 -2.49 -3.84 15.45
C SER A 4 -3.18 -3.44 14.17
N VAL A 5 -4.37 -3.99 13.93
CA VAL A 5 -5.29 -3.43 12.94
C VAL A 5 -5.44 -1.98 13.34
N ASP A 6 -4.92 -1.05 12.53
CA ASP A 6 -5.06 0.38 12.77
C ASP A 6 -6.54 0.65 12.99
N LYS A 7 -6.90 0.86 14.26
CA LYS A 7 -8.29 1.10 14.62
C LYS A 7 -8.64 2.45 14.01
N ILE A 8 -9.68 2.46 13.18
CA ILE A 8 -10.23 3.71 12.64
C ILE A 8 -10.37 4.69 13.82
N PRO A 9 -9.80 5.90 13.74
CA PRO A 9 -9.83 6.85 14.84
C PRO A 9 -11.28 7.06 15.32
N PRO A 10 -11.54 7.05 16.64
CA PRO A 10 -12.89 7.25 17.17
C PRO A 10 -13.64 8.46 16.58
N PRO A 11 -12.99 9.63 16.33
CA PRO A 11 -13.64 10.75 15.66
C PRO A 11 -14.21 10.41 14.27
N THR A 12 -13.44 9.67 13.47
CA THR A 12 -13.86 9.22 12.13
C THR A 12 -15.04 8.25 12.23
N VAL A 13 -15.07 7.38 13.25
CA VAL A 13 -16.19 6.46 13.49
C VAL A 13 -17.46 7.24 13.87
N PHE A 14 -17.34 8.28 14.71
CA PHE A 14 -18.49 9.13 15.09
C PHE A 14 -19.07 9.89 13.90
N GLU A 15 -18.20 10.44 13.05
CA GLU A 15 -18.59 11.14 11.83
C GLU A 15 -19.32 10.20 10.87
N LEU A 16 -18.73 9.03 10.58
CA LEU A 16 -19.32 8.03 9.69
C LEU A 16 -20.69 7.55 10.18
N LEU A 17 -20.81 7.23 11.47
CA LEU A 17 -22.04 6.69 12.06
C LEU A 17 -23.07 7.76 12.46
N GLY A 18 -22.72 9.05 12.37
CA GLY A 18 -23.57 10.14 12.84
C GLY A 18 -23.90 10.05 14.33
N VAL A 19 -22.94 9.60 15.15
CA VAL A 19 -23.10 9.44 16.60
C VAL A 19 -22.51 10.66 17.30
N ASP A 20 -23.25 11.26 18.24
CA ASP A 20 -22.74 12.39 19.03
C ASP A 20 -21.54 11.92 19.89
N PRO A 21 -20.34 12.50 19.74
CA PRO A 21 -19.18 12.17 20.57
C PRO A 21 -19.42 12.31 22.07
N LYS A 22 -20.40 13.14 22.49
CA LYS A 22 -20.77 13.32 23.91
C LYS A 22 -21.57 12.14 24.49
N SER A 23 -22.17 11.31 23.64
CA SER A 23 -22.77 10.03 24.07
C SER A 23 -21.69 9.02 24.53
N PHE A 24 -20.42 9.40 24.39
CA PHE A 24 -19.27 8.52 24.39
C PHE A 24 -18.27 8.85 25.52
N ALA A 25 -18.72 8.78 26.77
CA ALA A 25 -17.90 8.97 27.97
C ALA A 25 -16.93 7.78 28.24
N GLY A 26 -16.07 7.42 27.27
CA GLY A 26 -15.00 6.43 27.44
C GLY A 26 -15.37 4.95 27.23
N LYS A 27 -16.47 4.64 26.52
CA LYS A 27 -16.87 3.25 26.17
C LYS A 27 -16.42 2.88 24.74
N VAL A 28 -16.98 1.86 24.08
CA VAL A 28 -16.75 1.48 22.66
C VAL A 28 -17.95 1.90 21.80
N PRO A 29 -17.80 2.66 20.70
CA PRO A 29 -18.93 3.28 19.98
C PRO A 29 -20.07 2.29 19.71
N ILE A 30 -21.27 2.57 20.25
CA ILE A 30 -22.46 1.77 20.00
C ILE A 30 -23.36 2.57 19.07
N ALA A 31 -23.55 2.09 17.85
CA ALA A 31 -24.50 2.64 16.90
C ALA A 31 -25.75 1.74 16.81
N THR A 32 -26.91 2.34 16.56
CA THR A 32 -28.12 1.59 16.22
C THR A 32 -28.01 1.01 14.81
N LYS A 33 -28.88 0.02 14.52
CA LYS A 33 -29.01 -0.52 13.15
C LYS A 33 -29.35 0.60 12.15
N GLU A 34 -30.23 1.54 12.48
CA GLU A 34 -30.52 2.67 11.58
C GLU A 34 -29.31 3.58 11.36
N GLN A 35 -28.52 3.89 12.39
CA GLN A 35 -27.32 4.70 12.26
C GLN A 35 -26.29 4.04 11.34
N PHE A 36 -26.11 2.73 11.47
CA PHE A 36 -25.24 1.96 10.60
C PHE A 36 -25.74 1.93 9.14
N VAL A 37 -27.04 1.71 8.92
CA VAL A 37 -27.63 1.72 7.57
C VAL A 37 -27.52 3.10 6.93
N ASN A 38 -27.75 4.17 7.69
CA ASN A 38 -27.60 5.54 7.20
C ASN A 38 -26.16 5.88 6.86
N ALA A 39 -25.18 5.38 7.64
CA ALA A 39 -23.76 5.53 7.34
C ALA A 39 -23.40 4.85 6.01
N ILE A 40 -23.92 3.64 5.77
CA ILE A 40 -23.74 2.93 4.50
C ILE A 40 -24.34 3.75 3.35
N HIS A 41 -25.58 4.25 3.48
CA HIS A 41 -26.17 5.07 2.42
C HIS A 41 -25.40 6.37 2.17
N LYS A 42 -24.86 7.02 3.20
CA LYS A 42 -24.01 8.21 3.04
C LYS A 42 -22.67 7.92 2.38
N SER A 43 -22.21 6.67 2.46
CA SER A 43 -20.96 6.23 1.82
C SER A 43 -21.14 5.85 0.34
N ILE A 44 -22.38 5.79 -0.14
CA ILE A 44 -22.73 5.54 -1.53
C ILE A 44 -22.94 6.91 -2.20
N ASP A 45 -22.08 7.25 -3.15
CA ASP A 45 -22.25 8.43 -4.00
C ASP A 45 -23.34 8.16 -5.05
N ASP A 46 -24.01 9.18 -5.58
CA ASP A 46 -24.99 9.01 -6.67
C ASP A 46 -24.34 8.37 -7.93
N SER A 47 -23.01 8.45 -8.05
CA SER A 47 -22.21 7.80 -9.08
C SER A 47 -21.88 6.32 -8.80
N ASP A 48 -22.12 5.80 -7.59
CA ASP A 48 -21.82 4.43 -7.16
C ASP A 48 -22.88 3.43 -7.63
N THR A 49 -22.90 3.19 -8.95
CA THR A 49 -23.74 2.15 -9.55
C THR A 49 -23.10 0.76 -9.39
N VAL A 50 -23.93 -0.29 -9.47
CA VAL A 50 -23.47 -1.69 -9.48
C VAL A 50 -22.40 -1.92 -10.55
N ASP A 51 -22.53 -1.28 -11.72
CA ASP A 51 -21.56 -1.43 -12.81
C ASP A 51 -20.24 -0.69 -12.54
N GLN A 52 -20.25 0.42 -11.80
CA GLN A 52 -19.02 1.05 -11.31
C GLN A 52 -18.30 0.15 -10.30
N TYR A 53 -19.03 -0.43 -9.34
CA TYR A 53 -18.43 -1.38 -8.40
C TYR A 53 -17.85 -2.60 -9.13
N LYS A 54 -18.57 -3.20 -10.08
CA LYS A 54 -18.04 -4.29 -10.90
C LYS A 54 -16.77 -3.88 -11.64
N LYS A 55 -16.74 -2.69 -12.24
CA LYS A 55 -15.56 -2.16 -12.93
C LYS A 55 -14.37 -2.03 -11.97
N VAL A 56 -14.57 -1.43 -10.80
CA VAL A 56 -13.53 -1.28 -9.78
C VAL A 56 -13.02 -2.63 -9.30
N PHE A 57 -13.90 -3.57 -8.98
CA PHE A 57 -13.51 -4.91 -8.53
C PHE A 57 -12.79 -5.70 -9.61
N ASN A 58 -13.25 -5.64 -10.87
CA ASN A 58 -12.58 -6.29 -11.99
C ASN A 58 -11.18 -5.71 -12.20
N ASN A 59 -11.03 -4.39 -12.18
CA ASN A 59 -9.73 -3.74 -12.32
C ASN A 59 -8.77 -4.17 -11.19
N GLN A 60 -9.25 -4.20 -9.95
CA GLN A 60 -8.42 -4.63 -8.81
C GLN A 60 -8.08 -6.11 -8.85
N THR A 61 -9.02 -6.97 -9.27
CA THR A 61 -8.78 -8.41 -9.42
C THR A 61 -7.73 -8.67 -10.49
N THR A 62 -7.83 -7.99 -11.64
CA THR A 62 -6.84 -8.07 -12.72
C THR A 62 -5.47 -7.60 -12.24
N ARG A 63 -5.39 -6.43 -11.59
CA ARG A 63 -4.13 -5.90 -11.04
C ARG A 63 -3.50 -6.86 -10.04
N LEU A 64 -4.26 -7.38 -9.09
CA LEU A 64 -3.75 -8.31 -8.07
C LEU A 64 -3.31 -9.65 -8.68
N SER A 65 -4.04 -10.17 -9.67
CA SER A 65 -3.65 -11.39 -10.38
C SER A 65 -2.34 -11.18 -11.15
N HIS A 66 -2.19 -10.04 -11.81
CA HIS A 66 -0.97 -9.65 -12.52
C HIS A 66 0.21 -9.49 -11.56
N ALA A 67 0.02 -8.71 -10.49
CA ALA A 67 1.04 -8.47 -9.47
C ALA A 67 1.53 -9.78 -8.85
N LYS A 68 0.64 -10.73 -8.54
CA LYS A 68 1.03 -12.05 -8.02
C LYS A 68 1.89 -12.84 -9.00
N LYS A 69 1.54 -12.82 -10.29
CA LYS A 69 2.31 -13.50 -11.33
C LYS A 69 3.72 -12.89 -11.44
N VAL A 70 3.79 -11.58 -11.65
CA VAL A 70 5.07 -10.86 -11.79
C VAL A 70 5.92 -11.00 -10.53
N LEU A 71 5.32 -10.87 -9.34
CA LEU A 71 6.03 -11.05 -8.07
C LEU A 71 6.65 -12.45 -7.96
N GLY A 72 5.93 -13.50 -8.37
CA GLY A 72 6.45 -14.87 -8.40
C GLY A 72 7.68 -15.02 -9.29
N GLU A 73 7.72 -14.30 -10.42
CA GLU A 73 8.82 -14.33 -11.38
C GLU A 73 10.04 -13.50 -10.91
N ILE A 74 9.82 -12.38 -10.21
CA ILE A 74 10.91 -11.49 -9.76
C ILE A 74 11.40 -11.80 -8.33
N LYS A 75 10.72 -12.67 -7.58
CA LYS A 75 10.96 -12.91 -6.15
C LYS A 75 12.42 -13.17 -5.82
N ASP A 76 13.07 -14.08 -6.56
CA ASP A 76 14.46 -14.45 -6.31
C ASP A 76 15.42 -13.30 -6.64
N THR A 77 15.10 -12.50 -7.65
CA THR A 77 15.86 -11.30 -8.01
C THR A 77 15.77 -10.24 -6.92
N VAL A 78 14.58 -9.98 -6.40
CA VAL A 78 14.36 -9.04 -5.29
C VAL A 78 15.06 -9.52 -4.02
N ASN A 79 14.97 -10.81 -3.69
CA ASN A 79 15.66 -11.40 -2.53
C ASN A 79 17.20 -11.33 -2.66
N SER A 80 17.72 -11.58 -3.87
CA SER A 80 19.15 -11.46 -4.16
C SER A 80 19.63 -10.02 -4.01
N PHE A 81 18.88 -9.06 -4.54
CA PHE A 81 19.16 -7.63 -4.35
C PHE A 81 19.13 -7.24 -2.87
N HIS A 82 18.07 -7.60 -2.14
CA HIS A 82 17.92 -7.32 -0.71
C HIS A 82 19.11 -7.85 0.09
N SER A 83 19.51 -9.10 -0.17
CA SER A 83 20.66 -9.75 0.48
C SER A 83 21.98 -9.01 0.21
N LYS A 84 22.18 -8.49 -1.00
CA LYS A 84 23.38 -7.71 -1.35
C LYS A 84 23.45 -6.37 -0.63
N VAL A 85 22.32 -5.70 -0.43
CA VAL A 85 22.26 -4.38 0.21
C VAL A 85 22.01 -4.46 1.72
N GLY A 86 21.74 -5.64 2.28
CA GLY A 86 21.47 -5.84 3.70
C GLY A 86 20.17 -5.17 4.16
N GLY A 87 19.21 -4.96 3.24
CA GLY A 87 17.98 -4.23 3.52
C GLY A 87 18.14 -2.72 3.75
N ASP A 88 19.31 -2.12 3.46
CA ASP A 88 19.58 -0.69 3.64
C ASP A 88 18.60 0.20 2.86
N LEU A 89 17.90 1.09 3.58
CA LEU A 89 16.84 1.91 2.98
C LEU A 89 17.37 2.95 1.99
N ALA A 90 18.58 3.47 2.16
CA ALA A 90 19.13 4.46 1.22
C ALA A 90 19.44 3.80 -0.13
N LYS A 91 19.94 2.56 -0.11
CA LYS A 91 20.18 1.76 -1.33
C LYS A 91 18.87 1.36 -2.01
N ILE A 92 17.87 0.96 -1.23
CA ILE A 92 16.52 0.63 -1.75
C ILE A 92 15.85 1.88 -2.33
N GLU A 93 15.97 3.03 -1.66
CA GLU A 93 15.50 4.32 -2.19
C GLU A 93 16.15 4.62 -3.54
N GLY A 94 17.47 4.44 -3.66
CA GLY A 94 18.19 4.62 -4.93
C GLY A 94 17.63 3.74 -6.04
N LEU A 95 17.32 2.47 -5.75
CA LEU A 95 16.67 1.57 -6.70
C LEU A 95 15.30 2.12 -7.10
N PHE A 96 14.45 2.51 -6.16
CA PHE A 96 13.13 3.08 -6.46
C PHE A 96 13.21 4.36 -7.29
N CYS A 97 14.15 5.26 -6.98
CA CYS A 97 14.38 6.48 -7.76
C CYS A 97 14.77 6.13 -9.21
N SER A 98 15.63 5.12 -9.41
CA SER A 98 16.01 4.67 -10.75
C SER A 98 14.85 4.08 -11.57
N MET A 99 13.80 3.59 -10.89
CA MET A 99 12.62 2.99 -11.50
C MET A 99 11.44 3.96 -11.63
N ALA A 100 11.53 5.14 -11.00
CA ALA A 100 10.48 6.14 -11.03
C ALA A 100 10.18 6.58 -12.48
N PRO A 101 8.91 6.83 -12.84
CA PRO A 101 8.55 7.31 -14.16
C PRO A 101 9.01 8.77 -14.36
N GLU A 102 9.16 9.17 -15.61
CA GLU A 102 9.38 10.57 -15.98
C GLU A 102 8.24 11.47 -15.45
N PRO A 103 8.54 12.70 -14.98
CA PRO A 103 9.84 13.38 -14.97
C PRO A 103 10.67 13.10 -13.71
N ASN A 104 10.36 12.07 -12.94
CA ASN A 104 10.92 11.83 -11.60
C ASN A 104 12.04 10.78 -11.58
N THR A 105 12.39 10.20 -12.72
CA THR A 105 13.49 9.25 -12.86
C THR A 105 14.78 9.78 -12.25
N GLY A 106 15.37 9.02 -11.34
CA GLY A 106 16.64 9.32 -10.67
C GLY A 106 16.60 10.48 -9.66
N LYS A 107 15.44 11.14 -9.46
CA LYS A 107 15.30 12.19 -8.46
C LYS A 107 15.16 11.56 -7.07
N PRO A 108 15.79 12.16 -6.03
CA PRO A 108 15.68 11.66 -4.66
C PRO A 108 14.23 11.72 -4.19
N MET A 109 13.85 10.78 -3.33
CA MET A 109 12.52 10.81 -2.75
C MET A 109 12.44 11.89 -1.66
N PRO A 110 11.26 12.47 -1.42
CA PRO A 110 11.01 13.25 -0.22
C PRO A 110 11.39 12.48 1.05
N PRO A 111 11.91 13.18 2.08
CA PRO A 111 12.27 12.55 3.36
C PRO A 111 11.12 11.71 3.94
N GLY A 112 11.42 10.47 4.34
CA GLY A 112 10.46 9.53 4.92
C GLY A 112 9.57 8.79 3.91
N MET A 113 9.63 9.11 2.61
CA MET A 113 8.81 8.45 1.60
C MET A 113 9.17 6.97 1.42
N VAL A 114 10.46 6.61 1.46
CA VAL A 114 10.88 5.20 1.36
C VAL A 114 10.35 4.37 2.53
N ASN A 115 10.36 4.93 3.75
CA ASN A 115 9.79 4.30 4.94
C ASN A 115 8.28 4.09 4.78
N ALA A 116 7.57 5.10 4.24
CA ALA A 116 6.13 5.01 4.00
C ALA A 116 5.77 3.96 2.93
N LEU A 117 6.53 3.88 1.84
CA LEU A 117 6.32 2.88 0.77
C LEU A 117 6.52 1.44 1.30
N LEU A 118 7.58 1.23 2.07
CA LEU A 118 7.90 -0.06 2.69
C LEU A 118 7.00 -0.38 3.88
N ARG A 119 6.34 0.64 4.47
CA ARG A 119 5.52 0.58 5.69
C ARG A 119 6.31 0.17 6.93
N VAL A 120 7.50 0.76 7.09
CA VAL A 120 8.38 0.60 8.26
C VAL A 120 8.37 1.86 9.13
N SER A 121 8.91 1.78 10.36
CA SER A 121 9.00 2.95 11.26
C SER A 121 9.72 4.13 10.58
N PRO A 122 9.35 5.38 10.88
CA PRO A 122 10.07 6.56 10.35
C PRO A 122 11.56 6.58 10.69
N GLU A 123 11.95 5.95 11.80
CA GLU A 123 13.33 5.87 12.29
C GLU A 123 14.09 4.63 11.75
N ALA A 124 13.39 3.74 11.03
CA ALA A 124 14.00 2.55 10.48
C ALA A 124 15.06 2.93 9.42
N LYS A 125 16.18 2.22 9.45
CA LYS A 125 17.27 2.34 8.47
C LYS A 125 17.41 1.11 7.58
N THR A 126 16.68 0.05 7.91
CA THR A 126 16.61 -1.18 7.13
C THR A 126 15.19 -1.69 7.04
N CYS A 127 14.92 -2.55 6.05
CA CYS A 127 13.71 -3.38 6.00
C CYS A 127 14.08 -4.87 5.79
N SER A 128 13.14 -5.75 6.05
CA SER A 128 13.20 -7.17 5.71
C SER A 128 12.93 -7.41 4.21
N ALA A 129 13.29 -8.59 3.71
CA ALA A 129 12.99 -9.00 2.34
C ALA A 129 11.47 -9.11 2.11
N GLU A 130 10.72 -9.53 3.13
CA GLU A 130 9.26 -9.64 3.09
C GLU A 130 8.60 -8.27 2.93
N GLU A 131 9.08 -7.25 3.65
CA GLU A 131 8.60 -5.86 3.51
C GLU A 131 8.88 -5.29 2.12
N LEU A 132 10.06 -5.58 1.54
CA LEU A 132 10.41 -5.17 0.18
C LEU A 132 9.53 -5.88 -0.86
N LEU A 133 9.36 -7.20 -0.78
CA LEU A 133 8.48 -7.96 -1.67
C LEU A 133 7.03 -7.47 -1.59
N ALA A 134 6.54 -7.23 -0.38
CA ALA A 134 5.20 -6.70 -0.18
C ALA A 134 5.07 -5.27 -0.74
N CYS A 135 6.16 -4.48 -0.74
CA CYS A 135 6.18 -3.17 -1.40
C CYS A 135 6.03 -3.31 -2.92
N PHE A 136 6.74 -4.25 -3.56
CA PHE A 136 6.52 -4.55 -4.99
C PHE A 136 5.08 -4.99 -5.25
N GLU A 137 4.55 -5.99 -4.53
CA GLU A 137 3.19 -6.51 -4.73
C GLU A 137 2.11 -5.41 -4.68
N ARG A 138 2.25 -4.47 -3.76
CA ARG A 138 1.29 -3.35 -3.58
C ARG A 138 1.35 -2.34 -4.72
N ASN A 139 2.52 -2.13 -5.31
CA ASN A 139 2.78 -1.03 -6.23
C ASN A 139 2.97 -1.45 -7.69
N LEU A 140 2.98 -2.75 -7.99
CA LEU A 140 2.99 -3.24 -9.37
C LEU A 140 1.73 -2.78 -10.13
N ASP A 141 1.98 -2.15 -11.27
CA ASP A 141 0.98 -1.73 -12.25
C ASP A 141 0.68 -2.86 -13.24
N PRO A 142 -0.53 -2.93 -13.84
CA PRO A 142 -0.82 -3.88 -14.91
C PRO A 142 0.13 -3.81 -16.12
N SER A 143 0.83 -2.69 -16.36
CA SER A 143 1.83 -2.59 -17.43
C SER A 143 3.20 -3.14 -17.07
N ASP A 144 3.50 -3.35 -15.78
CA ASP A 144 4.82 -3.80 -15.36
C ASP A 144 5.09 -5.24 -15.80
N THR A 145 6.29 -5.50 -16.32
CA THR A 145 6.72 -6.84 -16.72
C THR A 145 7.88 -7.33 -15.87
N SER A 146 7.93 -8.64 -15.63
CA SER A 146 9.03 -9.26 -14.89
C SER A 146 10.37 -9.04 -15.59
N GLU A 147 10.42 -9.14 -16.92
CA GLU A 147 11.63 -8.90 -17.71
C GLU A 147 12.23 -7.51 -17.48
N GLU A 148 11.40 -6.45 -17.55
CA GLU A 148 11.87 -5.07 -17.34
C GLU A 148 12.31 -4.83 -15.90
N LEU A 149 11.57 -5.36 -14.92
CA LEU A 149 11.90 -5.22 -13.51
C LEU A 149 13.19 -5.97 -13.16
N ILE A 150 13.35 -7.21 -13.61
CA ILE A 150 14.57 -8.00 -13.42
C ILE A 150 15.76 -7.26 -14.02
N LYS A 151 15.60 -6.69 -15.23
CA LYS A 151 16.63 -5.89 -15.88
C LYS A 151 17.01 -4.67 -15.03
N LYS A 152 16.04 -3.86 -14.58
CA LYS A 152 16.29 -2.67 -13.77
C LYS A 152 16.97 -3.02 -12.43
N ILE A 153 16.48 -4.04 -11.73
CA ILE A 153 17.04 -4.48 -10.44
C ILE A 153 18.48 -4.98 -10.59
N ASN A 154 18.77 -5.77 -11.62
CA ASN A 154 20.12 -6.31 -11.84
C ASN A 154 21.12 -5.26 -12.35
N GLN A 155 20.65 -4.24 -13.07
CA GLN A 155 21.49 -3.14 -13.56
C GLN A 155 21.80 -2.11 -12.48
N PHE A 156 20.95 -2.00 -11.45
CA PHE A 156 21.17 -1.07 -10.35
C PHE A 156 22.41 -1.48 -9.54
N GLN A 157 23.38 -0.57 -9.45
CA GLN A 157 24.57 -0.70 -8.63
C GLN A 157 24.38 0.19 -7.39
N PRO A 158 24.16 -0.39 -6.19
CA PRO A 158 23.87 0.34 -4.96
C PRO A 158 25.08 1.06 -4.35
#